data_AF-A0A357B0B5-F1
#
_entry.id   AF-A0A357B0B5-F1
#
_cell.length_a   1.000
_cell.length_b   1.000
_cell.length_c   1.000
_cell.angle_alpha   90.00
_cell.angle_beta   90.00
_cell.angle_gamma   90.00
#
_symmetry.space_group_name_H-M   'P 1'
#
loop_
_entity.id
_entity.type
_entity.pdbx_description
1 polymer ?
#
loop_
_entity_poly.entity_id
_entity_poly.type
_entity_poly.pdbx_seq_one_letter_code
_entity_poly.pdbx_strand_id
1 'polypeptide(L)'
;MKKRTAVIIISVLSAIIVAVGAFAIYQNRKLVFSARVNQIYGERALNDLTESLSAMEEALQKSKYATSAPLISRLYTDAATYASSAVTALGGLPYSTYELEKTSRFINAAGDYVLYLSRAASEGELPDEEAAANIVEMTKTLAMTSEGFSQVRQALADNALTMDEYGACSDDGLKDTVGCELQVVEEKMPDFPELIYDGALSS
;
A
#
# COMPACT_ATOMS: atom_id res chain seq x y z
N MET A 1 38.03 -48.63 -26.04
CA MET A 1 38.16 -47.15 -26.05
C MET A 1 39.57 -46.77 -25.59
N LYS A 2 40.24 -45.81 -26.25
CA LYS A 2 41.60 -45.39 -25.84
C LYS A 2 41.48 -44.60 -24.53
N LYS A 3 42.23 -44.98 -23.48
CA LYS A 3 42.20 -44.39 -22.12
C LYS A 3 42.21 -42.85 -22.14
N ARG A 4 42.96 -42.27 -23.08
CA ARG A 4 43.06 -40.82 -23.31
C ARG A 4 41.73 -40.16 -23.66
N THR A 5 40.90 -40.80 -24.48
CA THR A 5 39.57 -40.27 -24.87
C THR A 5 38.61 -40.27 -23.69
N ALA A 6 38.66 -41.29 -22.84
CA ALA A 6 37.83 -41.36 -21.63
C ALA A 6 38.20 -40.26 -20.62
N VAL A 7 39.50 -40.02 -20.40
CA VAL A 7 39.97 -38.95 -19.49
C VAL A 7 39.53 -37.57 -19.98
N ILE A 8 39.61 -37.30 -21.28
CA ILE A 8 39.16 -36.01 -21.85
C ILE A 8 37.66 -35.83 -21.63
N ILE A 9 36.83 -36.85 -21.93
CA ILE A 9 35.38 -36.79 -21.74
C ILE A 9 35.02 -36.51 -20.28
N ILE A 10 35.67 -37.21 -19.34
CA ILE A 10 35.43 -37.02 -17.90
C ILE A 10 35.85 -35.60 -17.45
N SER A 11 36.98 -35.08 -17.96
CA SER A 11 37.44 -33.72 -17.63
C SER A 11 36.51 -32.63 -18.17
N VAL A 12 35.94 -32.83 -19.36
CA VAL A 12 35.01 -31.87 -19.96
C VAL A 12 33.66 -31.90 -19.23
N LEU A 13 33.16 -33.09 -18.89
CA LEU A 13 31.91 -33.22 -18.12
C LEU A 13 32.03 -32.61 -16.72
N SER A 14 33.16 -32.81 -16.04
CA SER A 14 33.40 -32.19 -14.73
C SER A 14 33.50 -30.67 -14.82
N ALA A 15 34.16 -30.12 -15.85
CA ALA A 15 34.20 -28.68 -16.08
C ALA A 15 32.79 -28.08 -16.34
N ILE A 16 31.93 -28.78 -17.09
CA ILE A 16 30.55 -28.35 -17.33
C ILE A 16 29.74 -28.34 -16.02
N ILE A 17 29.84 -29.39 -15.20
CA ILE A 17 29.14 -29.46 -13.91
C ILE A 17 29.56 -28.30 -12.99
N VAL A 18 30.86 -28.00 -12.92
CA VAL A 18 31.37 -26.87 -12.13
C VAL A 18 30.85 -25.53 -12.67
N ALA A 19 30.82 -25.34 -13.99
CA ALA A 19 30.30 -24.13 -14.61
C ALA A 19 28.79 -23.93 -14.34
N VAL A 20 27.99 -25.00 -14.46
CA VAL A 20 26.55 -24.96 -14.16
C VAL A 20 26.32 -24.71 -12.67
N GLY A 21 27.08 -25.36 -11.78
CA GLY A 21 26.99 -25.13 -10.33
C GLY A 21 27.34 -23.69 -9.95
N ALA A 22 28.41 -23.13 -10.51
CA ALA A 22 28.80 -21.75 -10.29
C ALA A 22 27.75 -20.75 -10.82
N PHE A 23 27.19 -21.02 -12.00
CA PHE A 23 26.12 -20.21 -12.59
C PHE A 23 24.83 -20.28 -11.74
N ALA A 24 24.44 -21.46 -11.28
CA ALA A 24 23.29 -21.65 -10.40
C ALA A 24 23.46 -20.89 -9.08
N ILE A 25 24.63 -20.97 -8.44
CA ILE A 25 24.94 -20.22 -7.22
C ILE A 25 24.87 -18.70 -7.48
N TYR A 26 25.47 -18.23 -8.58
CA TYR A 26 25.46 -16.81 -8.93
C TYR A 26 24.04 -16.28 -9.17
N GLN A 27 23.22 -17.03 -9.92
CA GLN A 27 21.84 -16.67 -10.20
C GLN A 27 20.99 -16.69 -8.92
N ASN A 28 21.15 -17.71 -8.08
CA ASN A 28 20.42 -17.84 -6.82
C ASN A 28 20.76 -16.68 -5.86
N ARG A 29 22.04 -16.26 -5.78
CA ARG A 29 22.42 -15.08 -4.99
C ARG A 29 21.77 -13.78 -5.46
N LYS A 30 21.57 -13.60 -6.77
CA LYS A 30 20.84 -12.44 -7.31
C LYS A 30 19.36 -12.49 -6.95
N LEU A 31 18.73 -13.65 -7.09
CA LEU A 31 17.32 -13.84 -6.76
C LEU A 31 17.05 -13.58 -5.26
N VAL A 32 17.87 -14.15 -4.37
CA VAL A 32 17.77 -13.95 -2.92
C VAL A 32 18.01 -12.48 -2.54
N PHE A 33 18.94 -11.79 -3.21
CA PHE A 33 19.18 -10.37 -2.97
C PHE A 33 17.99 -9.52 -3.42
N SER A 34 17.46 -9.73 -4.63
CA SER A 34 16.29 -9.00 -5.14
C SER A 34 15.04 -9.25 -4.30
N ALA A 35 14.80 -10.50 -3.88
CA ALA A 35 13.68 -10.86 -3.01
C ALA A 35 13.76 -10.14 -1.65
N ARG A 36 14.95 -10.11 -1.03
CA ARG A 36 15.16 -9.40 0.23
C ARG A 36 14.97 -7.89 0.09
N VAL A 37 15.40 -7.32 -1.03
CA VAL A 37 15.22 -5.91 -1.32
C VAL A 37 13.74 -5.57 -1.50
N ASN A 38 13.00 -6.35 -2.29
CA ASN A 38 11.55 -6.19 -2.47
C ASN A 38 10.79 -6.31 -1.15
N GLN A 39 11.18 -7.26 -0.30
CA GLN A 39 10.59 -7.43 1.03
C GLN A 39 10.76 -6.17 1.88
N ILE A 40 11.98 -5.62 1.98
CA ILE A 40 12.24 -4.42 2.79
C ILE A 40 11.47 -3.19 2.26
N TYR A 41 11.44 -3.01 0.94
CA TYR A 41 10.70 -1.90 0.34
C TYR A 41 9.19 -2.05 0.52
N GLY A 42 8.65 -3.25 0.32
CA GLY A 42 7.23 -3.55 0.54
C GLY A 42 6.82 -3.38 2.01
N GLU A 43 7.63 -3.86 2.95
CA GLU A 43 7.38 -3.69 4.40
C GLU A 43 7.36 -2.21 4.78
N ARG A 44 8.31 -1.43 4.25
CA ARG A 44 8.35 0.01 4.46
C ARG A 44 7.12 0.69 3.88
N ALA A 45 6.77 0.39 2.63
CA ALA A 45 5.60 0.97 1.97
C ALA A 45 4.31 0.64 2.73
N LEU A 46 4.15 -0.60 3.20
CA LEU A 46 3.00 -1.02 4.01
C LEU A 46 2.94 -0.28 5.36
N ASN A 47 4.08 -0.10 6.02
CA ASN A 47 4.17 0.68 7.26
C ASN A 47 3.78 2.15 7.01
N ASP A 48 4.43 2.80 6.04
CA ASP A 48 4.19 4.21 5.71
C ASP A 48 2.71 4.44 5.29
N LEU A 49 2.11 3.49 4.57
CA LEU A 49 0.70 3.50 4.19
C LEU A 49 -0.22 3.40 5.41
N THR A 50 0.00 2.42 6.28
CA THR A 50 -0.83 2.21 7.48
C THR A 50 -0.75 3.40 8.43
N GLU A 51 0.44 3.94 8.64
CA GLU A 51 0.66 5.12 9.48
C GLU A 51 -0.02 6.36 8.90
N SER A 52 0.10 6.57 7.58
CA SER A 52 -0.55 7.71 6.90
C SER A 52 -2.07 7.62 6.99
N LEU A 53 -2.66 6.44 6.81
CA LEU A 53 -4.11 6.24 6.95
C LEU A 53 -4.59 6.51 8.38
N SER A 54 -3.85 6.03 9.38
CA SER A 54 -4.18 6.26 10.79
C SER A 54 -4.04 7.74 11.18
N ALA A 55 -3.00 8.42 10.69
CA ALA A 55 -2.81 9.86 10.92
C ALA A 55 -3.90 10.71 10.24
N MET A 56 -4.32 10.30 9.03
CA MET A 56 -5.45 10.93 8.33
C MET A 56 -6.75 10.76 9.11
N GLU A 57 -7.05 9.54 9.57
CA GLU A 57 -8.20 9.26 10.43
C GLU A 57 -8.18 10.14 11.69
N GLU A 58 -7.05 10.20 12.39
CA GLU A 58 -6.91 10.97 13.62
C GLU A 58 -7.14 12.47 13.39
N ALA A 59 -6.61 13.03 12.29
CA ALA A 59 -6.81 14.43 11.92
C ALA A 59 -8.30 14.74 11.66
N LEU A 60 -9.01 13.86 10.95
CA LEU A 60 -10.45 14.02 10.69
C LEU A 60 -11.30 13.76 11.94
N GLN A 61 -10.89 12.85 12.80
CA GLN A 61 -11.56 12.64 14.07
C GLN A 61 -11.44 13.88 14.97
N LYS A 62 -10.28 14.55 14.99
CA LYS A 62 -10.07 15.80 15.72
C LYS A 62 -10.86 16.97 15.13
N SER A 63 -10.99 17.06 13.80
CA SER A 63 -11.69 18.17 13.14
C SER A 63 -13.17 18.23 13.53
N LYS A 64 -13.80 17.07 13.76
CA LYS A 64 -15.20 16.96 14.24
C LYS A 64 -15.46 17.68 15.57
N TYR A 65 -14.43 17.90 16.38
CA TYR A 65 -14.56 18.57 17.68
C TYR A 65 -13.97 19.99 17.69
N ALA A 66 -13.37 20.43 16.57
CA ALA A 66 -12.80 21.74 16.45
C ALA A 66 -13.90 22.79 16.23
N THR A 67 -13.82 23.91 16.95
CA THR A 67 -14.82 24.99 16.92
C THR A 67 -14.31 26.29 16.30
N SER A 68 -13.06 26.31 15.82
CA SER A 68 -12.44 27.48 15.20
C SER A 68 -11.99 27.16 13.78
N ALA A 69 -12.32 28.06 12.84
CA ALA A 69 -11.99 27.89 11.44
C ALA A 69 -10.48 27.73 11.17
N PRO A 70 -9.57 28.47 11.84
CA PRO A 70 -8.12 28.25 11.67
C PRO A 70 -7.65 26.87 12.11
N LEU A 71 -8.22 26.30 13.18
CA LEU A 71 -7.87 24.95 13.63
C LEU A 71 -8.40 23.88 12.67
N ILE A 72 -9.65 24.04 12.20
CA ILE A 72 -10.24 23.14 11.19
C ILE A 72 -9.43 23.17 9.89
N SER A 73 -9.09 24.36 9.38
CA SER A 73 -8.29 24.52 8.17
C SER A 73 -6.96 23.77 8.26
N ARG A 74 -6.27 23.88 9.40
CA ARG A 74 -5.04 23.13 9.67
C ARG A 74 -5.28 21.62 9.68
N LEU A 75 -6.27 21.13 10.43
CA LEU A 75 -6.55 19.69 10.53
C LEU A 75 -6.91 19.07 9.18
N TYR A 76 -7.64 19.79 8.33
CA TYR A 76 -7.94 19.36 6.97
C TYR A 76 -6.72 19.40 6.04
N THR A 77 -5.84 20.39 6.19
CA THR A 77 -4.56 20.43 5.46
C THR A 77 -3.66 19.26 5.86
N ASP A 78 -3.59 18.95 7.17
CA ASP A 78 -2.85 17.79 7.69
C ASP A 78 -3.45 16.50 7.10
N ALA A 79 -4.77 16.34 7.12
CA ALA A 79 -5.46 15.18 6.53
C ALA A 79 -5.19 15.03 5.02
N ALA A 80 -5.22 16.12 4.24
CA ALA A 80 -4.87 16.10 2.82
C ALA A 80 -3.42 15.68 2.58
N THR A 81 -2.50 16.12 3.46
CA THR A 81 -1.08 15.76 3.39
C THR A 81 -0.88 14.26 3.67
N TYR A 82 -1.57 13.73 4.67
CA TYR A 82 -1.55 12.29 4.97
C TYR A 82 -2.19 11.46 3.86
N ALA A 83 -3.25 11.95 3.20
CA ALA A 83 -3.83 11.30 2.03
C ALA A 83 -2.80 11.18 0.89
N SER A 84 -2.08 12.26 0.57
CA SER A 84 -1.02 12.25 -0.44
C SER A 84 0.14 11.29 -0.08
N SER A 85 0.50 11.23 1.20
CA SER A 85 1.50 10.31 1.72
C SER A 85 1.04 8.85 1.60
N ALA A 86 -0.24 8.58 1.90
CA ALA A 86 -0.85 7.27 1.74
C ALA A 86 -0.88 6.83 0.27
N VAL A 87 -1.28 7.69 -0.67
CA VAL A 87 -1.24 7.38 -2.12
C VAL A 87 0.18 7.07 -2.58
N THR A 88 1.17 7.83 -2.11
CA THR A 88 2.59 7.59 -2.43
C THR A 88 3.06 6.23 -1.90
N ALA A 89 2.74 5.91 -0.65
CA ALA A 89 3.10 4.64 -0.02
C ALA A 89 2.38 3.46 -0.69
N LEU A 90 1.10 3.64 -1.07
CA LEU A 90 0.32 2.65 -1.82
C LEU A 90 0.99 2.30 -3.15
N GLY A 91 1.46 3.31 -3.90
CA GLY A 91 2.20 3.09 -5.15
C GLY A 91 3.61 2.49 -4.96
N GLY A 92 4.11 2.45 -3.72
CA GLY A 92 5.37 1.79 -3.35
C GLY A 92 5.22 0.31 -2.99
N LEU A 93 3.99 -0.19 -2.87
CA LEU A 93 3.77 -1.63 -2.67
C LEU A 93 4.23 -2.43 -3.90
N PRO A 94 4.70 -3.68 -3.71
CA PRO A 94 5.16 -4.50 -4.83
C PRO A 94 4.07 -4.70 -5.89
N TYR A 95 4.41 -4.61 -7.18
CA TYR A 95 3.46 -4.70 -8.32
C TYR A 95 2.68 -6.02 -8.45
N SER A 96 2.96 -7.03 -7.61
CA SER A 96 2.16 -8.25 -7.49
C SER A 96 1.01 -8.13 -6.49
N THR A 97 1.01 -7.09 -5.67
CA THR A 97 -0.15 -6.63 -4.90
C THR A 97 -1.12 -6.04 -5.94
N TYR A 98 -2.26 -6.69 -6.14
CA TYR A 98 -3.33 -6.27 -7.06
C TYR A 98 -3.61 -4.76 -6.93
N GLU A 99 -4.04 -4.10 -8.01
CA GLU A 99 -4.34 -2.66 -7.95
C GLU A 99 -5.44 -2.42 -6.91
N LEU A 100 -5.04 -1.86 -5.76
CA LEU A 100 -5.94 -1.44 -4.67
C LEU A 100 -6.70 -0.19 -5.11
N GLU A 101 -7.49 -0.33 -6.18
CA GLU A 101 -8.10 0.74 -6.97
C GLU A 101 -9.20 1.46 -6.19
N LYS A 102 -10.05 0.73 -5.46
CA LYS A 102 -11.06 1.29 -4.57
C LYS A 102 -10.42 2.01 -3.38
N THR A 103 -9.36 1.45 -2.80
CA THR A 103 -8.58 2.15 -1.76
C THR A 103 -7.97 3.43 -2.31
N SER A 104 -7.30 3.37 -3.46
CA SER A 104 -6.67 4.52 -4.12
C SER A 104 -7.69 5.61 -4.44
N ARG A 105 -8.82 5.26 -5.09
CA ARG A 105 -9.90 6.21 -5.39
C ARG A 105 -10.45 6.86 -4.13
N PHE A 106 -10.70 6.07 -3.09
CA PHE A 106 -11.19 6.59 -1.82
C PHE A 106 -10.22 7.61 -1.21
N ILE A 107 -8.92 7.28 -1.09
CA ILE A 107 -7.93 8.17 -0.48
C ILE A 107 -7.78 9.46 -1.28
N ASN A 108 -7.74 9.38 -2.62
CA ASN A 108 -7.66 10.57 -3.47
C ASN A 108 -8.89 11.45 -3.31
N ALA A 109 -10.10 10.88 -3.45
CA ALA A 109 -11.35 11.65 -3.29
C ALA A 109 -11.46 12.27 -1.89
N ALA A 110 -11.08 11.52 -0.85
CA ALA A 110 -11.06 11.98 0.52
C ALA A 110 -10.06 13.13 0.72
N GLY A 111 -8.85 12.99 0.18
CA GLY A 111 -7.78 14.00 0.25
C GLY A 111 -8.15 15.30 -0.46
N ASP A 112 -8.69 15.21 -1.66
CA ASP A 112 -9.12 16.37 -2.43
C ASP A 112 -10.29 17.10 -1.77
N TYR A 113 -11.25 16.35 -1.22
CA TYR A 113 -12.40 16.93 -0.52
C TYR A 113 -11.99 17.69 0.74
N VAL A 114 -11.12 17.11 1.57
CA VAL A 114 -10.64 17.80 2.79
C VAL A 114 -9.74 18.97 2.43
N LEU A 115 -8.98 18.89 1.33
CA LEU A 115 -8.22 20.03 0.81
C LEU A 115 -9.15 21.17 0.38
N TYR A 116 -10.26 20.87 -0.30
CA TYR A 116 -11.31 21.85 -0.62
C TYR A 116 -11.86 22.51 0.66
N LEU A 117 -12.28 21.71 1.65
CA LEU A 117 -12.79 22.22 2.92
C LEU A 117 -11.76 23.03 3.70
N SER A 118 -10.47 22.70 3.58
CA SER A 118 -9.39 23.45 4.24
C SER A 118 -9.30 24.90 3.73
N ARG A 119 -9.59 25.12 2.44
CA ARG A 119 -9.58 26.44 1.80
C ARG A 119 -10.77 27.27 2.29
N ALA A 120 -11.97 26.70 2.28
CA ALA A 120 -13.15 27.35 2.85
C ALA A 120 -12.93 27.73 4.33
N ALA A 121 -12.37 26.82 5.12
CA ALA A 121 -12.03 27.09 6.52
C ALA A 121 -10.95 28.17 6.71
N SER A 122 -10.04 28.33 5.75
CA SER A 122 -9.05 29.42 5.77
C SER A 122 -9.69 30.80 5.56
N GLU A 123 -10.85 30.85 4.91
CA GLU A 123 -11.67 32.04 4.70
C GLU A 123 -12.65 32.30 5.86
N GLY A 124 -12.66 31.42 6.87
CA GLY A 124 -13.48 31.56 8.07
C GLY A 124 -14.75 30.71 8.07
N GLU A 125 -14.98 29.92 7.03
CA GLU A 125 -16.17 29.10 6.88
C GLU A 125 -16.03 27.76 7.62
N LEU A 126 -16.97 27.46 8.51
CA LEU A 126 -17.02 26.14 9.14
C LEU A 126 -17.77 25.16 8.24
N PRO A 127 -17.49 23.84 8.32
CA PRO A 127 -18.23 22.83 7.59
C PRO A 127 -19.73 22.94 7.91
N ASP A 128 -20.55 22.90 6.87
CA ASP A 128 -21.99 22.77 7.02
C ASP A 128 -22.39 21.33 7.42
N GLU A 129 -23.69 21.08 7.55
CA GLU A 129 -24.22 19.78 8.00
C GLU A 129 -23.88 18.65 7.01
N GLU A 130 -23.90 18.93 5.71
CA GLU A 130 -23.58 17.95 4.66
C GLU A 130 -22.08 17.62 4.69
N ALA A 131 -21.22 18.64 4.75
CA ALA A 131 -19.78 18.43 4.87
C ALA A 131 -19.42 17.69 6.16
N ALA A 132 -20.05 18.03 7.28
CA ALA A 132 -19.85 17.31 8.53
C ALA A 132 -20.26 15.83 8.43
N ALA A 133 -21.38 15.53 7.77
CA ALA A 133 -21.83 14.16 7.52
C ALA A 133 -20.82 13.37 6.65
N ASN A 134 -20.35 13.97 5.56
CA ASN A 134 -19.33 13.38 4.69
C ASN A 134 -18.03 13.07 5.46
N ILE A 135 -17.55 13.99 6.29
CA ILE A 135 -16.37 13.77 7.14
C ILE A 135 -16.59 12.60 8.11
N VAL A 136 -17.79 12.44 8.67
CA VAL A 136 -18.12 11.31 9.56
C VAL A 136 -18.05 9.98 8.81
N GLU A 137 -18.63 9.90 7.60
CA GLU A 137 -18.57 8.69 6.79
C GLU A 137 -17.14 8.36 6.35
N MET A 138 -16.39 9.35 5.89
CA MET A 138 -14.97 9.20 5.53
C MET A 138 -14.14 8.70 6.70
N THR A 139 -14.31 9.28 7.89
CA THR A 139 -13.59 8.86 9.10
C THR A 139 -13.91 7.40 9.45
N LYS A 140 -15.17 6.97 9.29
CA LYS A 140 -15.57 5.57 9.52
C LYS A 140 -14.91 4.62 8.52
N THR A 141 -14.89 4.97 7.23
CA THR A 141 -14.24 4.17 6.19
C THR A 141 -12.72 4.11 6.39
N LEU A 142 -12.08 5.23 6.76
CA LEU A 142 -10.66 5.29 7.11
C LEU A 142 -10.34 4.40 8.30
N ALA A 143 -11.13 4.46 9.38
CA ALA A 143 -10.92 3.64 10.57
C ALA A 143 -10.95 2.15 10.24
N MET A 144 -11.97 1.69 9.51
CA MET A 144 -12.09 0.29 9.10
C MET A 144 -10.92 -0.14 8.20
N THR A 145 -10.52 0.71 7.25
CA THR A 145 -9.45 0.39 6.30
C THR A 145 -8.08 0.39 6.98
N SER A 146 -7.80 1.40 7.82
CA SER A 146 -6.57 1.51 8.60
C SER A 146 -6.43 0.36 9.58
N GLU A 147 -7.51 -0.04 10.26
CA GLU A 147 -7.51 -1.21 11.13
C GLU A 147 -7.20 -2.49 10.34
N GLY A 148 -7.85 -2.70 9.20
CA GLY A 148 -7.59 -3.86 8.34
C GLY A 148 -6.13 -3.92 7.87
N PHE A 149 -5.58 -2.80 7.38
CA PHE A 149 -4.19 -2.75 6.92
C PHE A 149 -3.20 -2.91 8.08
N SER A 150 -3.53 -2.39 9.26
CA SER A 150 -2.74 -2.61 10.48
C SER A 150 -2.71 -4.08 10.89
N GLN A 151 -3.83 -4.81 10.73
CA GLN A 151 -3.86 -6.26 10.97
C GLN A 151 -2.98 -7.01 9.96
N VAL A 152 -3.01 -6.65 8.67
CA VAL A 152 -2.12 -7.24 7.66
C VAL A 152 -0.66 -6.97 7.98
N ARG A 153 -0.32 -5.73 8.33
CA ARG A 153 1.02 -5.32 8.75
C ARG A 153 1.50 -6.08 9.98
N GLN A 154 0.62 -6.30 10.97
CA GLN A 154 0.91 -7.09 12.15
C GLN A 154 1.14 -8.57 11.80
N ALA A 155 0.30 -9.15 10.95
CA ALA A 155 0.45 -10.53 10.49
C ALA A 155 1.76 -10.74 9.72
N LEU A 156 2.19 -9.75 8.92
CA LEU A 156 3.52 -9.75 8.29
C LEU A 156 4.64 -9.68 9.34
N ALA A 157 4.53 -8.81 10.35
CA ALA A 157 5.52 -8.71 11.43
C ALA A 157 5.63 -10.00 12.27
N ASP A 158 4.51 -10.71 12.42
CA ASP A 158 4.43 -12.00 13.12
C ASP A 158 4.89 -13.19 12.25
N ASN A 159 5.35 -12.93 11.02
CA ASN A 159 5.72 -13.92 10.00
C ASN A 159 4.57 -14.87 9.60
N ALA A 160 3.32 -14.44 9.80
CA ALA A 160 2.13 -15.17 9.34
C ALA A 160 1.85 -14.90 7.85
N LEU A 161 2.33 -13.77 7.32
CA LEU A 161 2.26 -13.42 5.91
C LEU A 161 3.65 -13.24 5.33
N THR A 162 3.74 -13.35 4.00
CA THR A 162 4.94 -13.00 3.23
C THR A 162 4.65 -11.87 2.26
N MET A 163 5.69 -11.13 1.87
CA MET A 163 5.54 -10.08 0.86
C MET A 163 5.22 -10.72 -0.51
N ASP A 164 4.43 -10.03 -1.33
CA ASP A 164 4.02 -10.57 -2.63
C ASP A 164 5.21 -10.84 -3.55
N GLU A 165 5.14 -11.97 -4.26
CA GLU A 165 5.96 -12.28 -5.42
C GLU A 165 5.11 -12.25 -6.69
N TYR A 166 5.76 -12.20 -7.86
CA TYR A 166 5.06 -12.19 -9.14
C TYR A 166 4.07 -13.37 -9.28
N GLY A 167 2.80 -13.07 -9.55
CA GLY A 167 1.74 -14.08 -9.69
C GLY A 167 1.07 -14.52 -8.38
N ALA A 168 1.36 -13.83 -7.26
CA ALA A 168 0.58 -13.97 -6.02
C ALA A 168 -0.93 -13.79 -6.26
N CYS A 169 -1.75 -14.41 -5.41
CA CYS A 169 -3.23 -14.34 -5.46
C CYS A 169 -3.90 -14.92 -6.71
N SER A 170 -3.13 -15.51 -7.65
CA SER A 170 -3.69 -16.33 -8.74
C SER A 170 -4.07 -17.74 -8.24
N ASP A 171 -4.89 -18.48 -9.03
CA ASP A 171 -5.38 -19.82 -8.64
C ASP A 171 -4.25 -20.79 -8.25
N ASP A 172 -3.13 -20.72 -8.97
CA ASP A 172 -1.91 -21.53 -8.79
C ASP A 172 -0.78 -20.77 -8.04
N GLY A 173 -1.04 -19.54 -7.61
CA GLY A 173 -0.08 -18.66 -6.95
C GLY A 173 0.07 -18.92 -5.45
N LEU A 174 1.03 -18.22 -4.83
CA LEU A 174 1.13 -18.16 -3.37
C LEU A 174 -0.15 -17.53 -2.80
N LYS A 175 -0.70 -18.21 -1.81
CA LYS A 175 -1.80 -17.76 -0.96
C LYS A 175 -1.17 -17.44 0.40
N ASP A 176 -1.71 -16.48 1.16
CA ASP A 176 -1.10 -15.91 2.38
C ASP A 176 0.02 -14.89 2.12
N THR A 177 -0.17 -14.00 1.13
CA THR A 177 0.69 -12.83 0.93
C THR A 177 0.00 -11.54 1.36
N VAL A 178 0.80 -10.51 1.61
CA VAL A 178 0.34 -9.16 1.98
C VAL A 178 -0.74 -8.66 1.01
N GLY A 179 -0.50 -8.73 -0.30
CA GLY A 179 -1.43 -8.22 -1.30
C GLY A 179 -2.76 -8.94 -1.35
N CYS A 180 -2.78 -10.26 -1.14
CA CYS A 180 -4.04 -11.00 -1.07
C CYS A 180 -4.87 -10.53 0.13
N GLU A 181 -4.24 -10.34 1.30
CA GLU A 181 -4.95 -9.89 2.49
C GLU A 181 -5.39 -8.42 2.41
N LEU A 182 -4.59 -7.55 1.78
CA LEU A 182 -5.00 -6.17 1.50
C LEU A 182 -6.20 -6.11 0.56
N GLN A 183 -6.26 -6.99 -0.45
CA GLN A 183 -7.43 -7.13 -1.33
C GLN A 183 -8.68 -7.52 -0.54
N VAL A 184 -8.57 -8.45 0.41
CA VAL A 184 -9.70 -8.83 1.28
C VAL A 184 -10.19 -7.65 2.13
N VAL A 185 -9.29 -6.76 2.58
CA VAL A 185 -9.68 -5.52 3.28
C VAL A 185 -10.40 -4.57 2.32
N GLU A 186 -9.88 -4.39 1.11
CA GLU A 186 -10.47 -3.52 0.09
C GLU A 186 -11.87 -3.98 -0.33
N GLU A 187 -12.09 -5.28 -0.51
CA GLU A 187 -13.40 -5.85 -0.86
C GLU A 187 -14.48 -5.53 0.19
N LYS A 188 -14.07 -5.35 1.45
CA LYS A 188 -14.96 -4.95 2.55
C LYS A 188 -15.18 -3.44 2.64
N MET A 189 -14.41 -2.63 1.92
CA MET A 189 -14.61 -1.18 1.91
C MET A 189 -16.02 -0.87 1.40
N PRO A 190 -16.76 0.07 2.02
CA PRO A 190 -17.98 0.55 1.42
C PRO A 190 -17.67 1.23 0.08
N ASP A 191 -18.62 1.18 -0.85
CA ASP A 191 -18.54 2.03 -2.03
C ASP A 191 -18.63 3.49 -1.56
N PHE A 192 -17.60 4.27 -1.89
CA PHE A 192 -17.56 5.67 -1.52
C PHE A 192 -18.16 6.49 -2.67
N PRO A 193 -19.25 7.24 -2.43
CA PRO A 193 -19.86 8.05 -3.46
C PRO A 193 -18.90 9.16 -3.91
N GLU A 194 -19.01 9.55 -5.17
CA GLU A 194 -18.31 10.72 -5.68
C GLU A 194 -18.86 11.97 -4.98
N LEU A 195 -17.97 12.73 -4.34
CA LEU A 195 -18.36 13.95 -3.64
C LEU A 195 -18.43 15.11 -4.65
N ILE A 196 -19.59 15.74 -4.75
CA ILE A 196 -19.81 16.88 -5.65
C ILE A 196 -19.48 18.18 -4.89
N TYR A 197 -18.43 18.88 -5.30
CA TYR A 197 -18.02 20.17 -4.74
C TYR A 197 -17.25 21.00 -5.78
N ASP A 198 -17.13 22.32 -5.54
CA ASP A 198 -16.49 23.26 -6.46
C ASP A 198 -14.95 23.10 -6.40
N GLY A 199 -14.45 22.14 -7.18
CA GLY A 199 -13.06 21.68 -7.15
C GLY A 199 -12.86 20.19 -7.38
N ALA A 200 -13.95 19.40 -7.45
CA ALA A 200 -13.87 18.01 -7.85
C ALA A 200 -13.29 17.92 -9.27
N LEU A 201 -12.16 17.21 -9.44
CA LEU A 201 -11.68 16.83 -10.77
C LEU A 201 -12.73 15.89 -11.36
N SER A 202 -13.47 16.36 -12.37
CA SER A 202 -14.39 15.52 -13.12
C SER A 202 -13.60 14.34 -13.70
N SER A 203 -13.86 13.13 -13.22
CA SER A 203 -13.33 11.89 -13.80
C SER A 203 -14.01 11.55 -15.12
#